data_AF-A0A2S2PYB7-F1
#
_entry.id   AF-A0A2S2PYB7-F1
#
_cell.length_a   1.000
_cell.length_b   1.000
_cell.length_c   1.000
_cell.angle_alpha   90.00
_cell.angle_beta   90.00
_cell.angle_gamma   90.00
#
_symmetry.space_group_name_H-M   'P 1'
#
loop_
_entity.id
_entity.type
_entity.pdbx_description
1 polymer ?
#
loop_
_entity_poly.entity_id
_entity_poly.type
_entity_poly.pdbx_seq_one_letter_code
_entity_poly.pdbx_strand_id
1 'polypeptide(L)'
;SIDIMVHNCWTQMLLELGRRTDKAEETILNRIGDELRKLGDTESAVEIYAKMGKDMGPDMVALHVEAHNWDQAFILVEKNPIFAPLVYLPYAEWLAENDNFVEAQKAFLKGGKPERAFQVLKILTENAVDEQRFQDAGYYYWLLSRQYLNIVSNEGDKSTEIINQFYLYDKYAAIYYAYNAIHRYMEDPFMSYQPETLFNISRFLMNETKNIHLKGISKFAILYSLSKQALNMRAFKLARQILTIIQKLRIPTKYQDYVDLASLSIRAKPFHDNEDLLSMCYRCLTYNSPVVQACVTCHHKFIFSFIKFEILPLIEFQLEDGISDLDALKLIHSSNHEKKSIENQDPSQNVNTLILDEESQDQSIDPFTYKLINEGKNEENTYQPIIVNKTTLQSMNTNSIIVCKWPKPLSYKYYRNLLPGFLVTNCEKCFKMFHSDEYEVEVLRQGYCPFCRTMDRRIVK
;
A
#
# COMPACT_ATOMS: atom_id res chain seq x y z
N SER A 1 -45.39 -15.11 -42.46
CA SER A 1 -44.27 -14.55 -43.23
C SER A 1 -42.98 -14.61 -42.40
N ILE A 2 -42.98 -14.02 -41.19
CA ILE A 2 -41.84 -14.04 -40.27
C ILE A 2 -41.39 -15.48 -39.94
N ASP A 3 -42.30 -16.39 -39.58
CA ASP A 3 -41.96 -17.80 -39.26
C ASP A 3 -41.27 -18.56 -40.41
N ILE A 4 -41.55 -18.19 -41.67
CA ILE A 4 -40.91 -18.81 -42.86
C ILE A 4 -39.49 -18.26 -43.04
N MET A 5 -39.28 -16.97 -42.74
CA MET A 5 -37.97 -16.32 -42.80
C MET A 5 -37.05 -16.79 -41.66
N VAL A 6 -37.62 -17.08 -40.49
CA VAL A 6 -36.94 -17.69 -39.34
C VAL A 6 -36.44 -19.09 -39.67
N HIS A 7 -37.31 -19.93 -40.25
CA HIS A 7 -36.93 -21.30 -40.64
C HIS A 7 -35.80 -21.36 -41.67
N ASN A 8 -35.63 -20.30 -42.49
CA ASN A 8 -34.63 -20.21 -43.55
C ASN A 8 -33.37 -19.40 -43.16
N CYS A 9 -33.27 -18.88 -41.94
CA CYS A 9 -32.15 -18.03 -41.48
C CYS A 9 -31.88 -16.81 -42.38
N TRP A 10 -32.92 -16.18 -42.95
CA TRP A 10 -32.74 -15.04 -43.85
C TRP A 10 -32.64 -13.71 -43.10
N THR A 11 -31.49 -13.48 -42.44
CA THR A 11 -31.24 -12.30 -41.59
C THR A 11 -31.33 -10.98 -42.37
N GLN A 12 -30.84 -10.93 -43.61
CA GLN A 12 -30.95 -9.75 -44.49
C GLN A 12 -32.39 -9.40 -44.87
N MET A 13 -33.24 -10.41 -45.16
CA MET A 13 -34.65 -10.14 -45.47
C MET A 13 -35.44 -9.70 -44.25
N LEU A 14 -35.12 -10.24 -43.05
CA LEU A 14 -35.70 -9.80 -41.79
C LEU A 14 -35.32 -8.34 -41.47
N LEU A 15 -34.09 -7.95 -41.78
CA LEU A 15 -33.59 -6.58 -41.62
C LEU A 15 -34.30 -5.61 -42.60
N GLU A 16 -34.46 -6.00 -43.87
CA GLU A 16 -35.25 -5.21 -44.81
C GLU A 16 -36.72 -5.10 -44.41
N LEU A 17 -37.30 -6.17 -43.87
CA LEU A 17 -38.68 -6.17 -43.37
C LEU A 17 -38.82 -5.23 -42.16
N GLY A 18 -37.88 -5.31 -41.21
CA GLY A 18 -37.78 -4.40 -40.07
C GLY A 18 -37.49 -2.95 -40.46
N ARG A 19 -36.83 -2.71 -41.59
CA ARG A 19 -36.62 -1.35 -42.12
C ARG A 19 -37.87 -0.78 -42.81
N ARG A 20 -38.74 -1.63 -43.34
CA ARG A 20 -39.99 -1.25 -44.04
C ARG A 20 -41.20 -1.15 -43.14
N THR A 21 -41.19 -1.78 -41.96
CA THR A 21 -42.27 -1.67 -40.96
C THR A 21 -42.25 -0.31 -40.26
N ASP A 22 -43.42 0.30 -40.11
CA ASP A 22 -43.62 1.59 -39.43
C ASP A 22 -43.44 1.47 -37.91
N LYS A 23 -43.09 2.58 -37.26
CA LYS A 23 -42.88 2.70 -35.80
C LYS A 23 -44.09 2.28 -34.93
N ALA A 24 -45.28 2.16 -35.52
CA ALA A 24 -46.52 1.81 -34.82
C ALA A 24 -46.67 0.29 -34.56
N GLU A 25 -45.90 -0.56 -35.24
CA GLU A 25 -45.98 -2.02 -35.12
C GLU A 25 -44.90 -2.59 -34.20
N GLU A 26 -44.81 -2.07 -32.96
CA GLU A 26 -43.82 -2.50 -31.95
C GLU A 26 -43.86 -4.02 -31.67
N THR A 27 -45.01 -4.67 -31.78
CA THR A 27 -45.15 -6.12 -31.55
C THR A 27 -44.49 -6.96 -32.64
N ILE A 28 -44.50 -6.48 -33.89
CA ILE A 28 -43.87 -7.14 -35.04
C ILE A 28 -42.36 -6.90 -35.01
N LEU A 29 -41.94 -5.68 -34.68
CA LEU A 29 -40.52 -5.34 -34.50
C LEU A 29 -39.88 -6.08 -33.31
N ASN A 30 -40.58 -6.26 -32.17
CA ASN A 30 -40.08 -7.11 -31.07
C ASN A 30 -39.92 -8.57 -31.51
N ARG A 31 -40.87 -9.13 -32.26
CA ARG A 31 -40.75 -10.48 -32.80
C ARG A 31 -39.56 -10.62 -33.76
N ILE A 32 -39.36 -9.65 -34.65
CA ILE A 32 -38.22 -9.65 -35.56
C ILE A 32 -36.89 -9.54 -34.77
N GLY A 33 -36.85 -8.69 -33.75
CA GLY A 33 -35.70 -8.57 -32.85
C GLY A 33 -35.37 -9.85 -32.07
N ASP A 34 -36.38 -10.51 -31.49
CA ASP A 34 -36.23 -11.77 -30.74
C ASP A 34 -35.75 -12.90 -31.65
N GLU A 35 -36.25 -12.95 -32.89
CA GLU A 35 -35.84 -13.95 -33.86
C GLU A 35 -34.43 -13.69 -34.42
N LEU A 36 -34.05 -12.43 -34.63
CA LEU A 36 -32.67 -12.07 -34.98
C LEU A 36 -31.69 -12.39 -33.85
N ARG A 37 -32.11 -12.22 -32.59
CA ARG A 37 -31.33 -12.63 -31.42
C ARG A 37 -31.10 -14.14 -31.38
N LYS A 38 -32.13 -14.95 -31.65
CA LYS A 38 -31.98 -16.42 -31.75
C LYS A 38 -31.06 -16.86 -32.89
N LEU A 39 -31.00 -16.07 -33.96
CA LEU A 39 -30.12 -16.33 -35.11
C LEU A 39 -28.68 -15.85 -34.90
N GLY A 40 -28.39 -15.11 -33.81
CA GLY A 40 -27.06 -14.63 -33.46
C GLY A 40 -26.60 -13.37 -34.20
N ASP A 41 -27.45 -12.78 -35.05
CA ASP A 41 -27.13 -11.57 -35.82
C ASP A 41 -27.45 -10.32 -34.99
N THR A 42 -26.58 -10.04 -34.03
CA THR A 42 -26.77 -9.01 -33.00
C THR A 42 -26.68 -7.58 -33.54
N GLU A 43 -25.88 -7.31 -34.56
CA GLU A 43 -25.77 -5.98 -35.19
C GLU A 43 -27.09 -5.55 -35.85
N SER A 44 -27.73 -6.48 -36.55
CA SER A 44 -29.03 -6.28 -37.21
C SER A 44 -30.16 -6.09 -36.18
N ALA A 45 -30.08 -6.83 -35.06
CA ALA A 45 -31.00 -6.67 -33.95
C ALA A 45 -30.89 -5.27 -33.31
N VAL A 46 -29.66 -4.77 -33.09
CA VAL A 46 -29.41 -3.43 -32.54
C VAL A 46 -30.03 -2.34 -33.41
N GLU A 47 -29.91 -2.41 -34.74
CA GLU A 47 -30.55 -1.43 -35.64
C GLU A 47 -32.08 -1.44 -35.51
N ILE A 48 -32.69 -2.60 -35.34
CA ILE A 48 -34.14 -2.76 -35.22
C ILE A 48 -34.64 -2.26 -33.87
N TYR A 49 -33.94 -2.55 -32.78
CA TYR A 49 -34.29 -2.03 -31.46
C TYR A 49 -34.03 -0.51 -31.35
N ALA A 50 -33.00 0.03 -32.03
CA ALA A 50 -32.77 1.47 -32.13
C ALA A 50 -33.92 2.18 -32.89
N LYS A 51 -34.49 1.53 -33.92
CA LYS A 51 -35.67 2.06 -34.62
C LYS A 51 -36.93 2.09 -33.74
N MET A 52 -37.05 1.21 -32.77
CA MET A 52 -38.19 1.16 -31.84
C MET A 52 -38.18 2.27 -30.78
N GLY A 53 -37.14 3.11 -30.71
CA GLY A 53 -37.02 4.10 -29.63
C GLY A 53 -36.83 3.47 -28.24
N LYS A 54 -36.63 2.15 -28.18
CA LYS A 54 -36.15 1.42 -27.02
C LYS A 54 -34.63 1.54 -26.90
N ASP A 55 -34.10 2.74 -27.12
CA ASP A 55 -32.68 3.05 -26.95
C ASP A 55 -32.19 2.82 -25.50
N MET A 56 -33.12 2.57 -24.57
CA MET A 56 -32.89 2.57 -23.12
C MET A 56 -33.38 1.30 -22.39
N GLY A 57 -33.73 0.22 -23.11
CA GLY A 57 -34.23 -1.01 -22.50
C GLY A 57 -33.13 -2.00 -22.05
N PRO A 58 -33.39 -2.83 -21.02
CA PRO A 58 -32.46 -3.88 -20.57
C PRO A 58 -32.14 -4.91 -21.67
N ASP A 59 -33.06 -5.10 -22.62
CA ASP A 59 -32.90 -6.04 -23.74
C ASP A 59 -31.81 -5.60 -24.72
N MET A 60 -31.66 -4.30 -24.95
CA MET A 60 -30.59 -3.74 -25.79
C MET A 60 -29.23 -3.93 -25.12
N VAL A 61 -29.16 -3.70 -23.80
CA VAL A 61 -27.95 -3.91 -23.03
C VAL A 61 -27.53 -5.38 -23.03
N ALA A 62 -28.50 -6.30 -22.88
CA ALA A 62 -28.26 -7.74 -23.00
C ALA A 62 -27.76 -8.13 -24.41
N LEU A 63 -28.30 -7.51 -25.47
CA LEU A 63 -27.85 -7.72 -26.84
C LEU A 63 -26.42 -7.23 -27.08
N HIS A 64 -26.05 -6.05 -26.58
CA HIS A 64 -24.68 -5.55 -26.70
C HIS A 64 -23.68 -6.41 -25.92
N VAL A 65 -24.11 -6.97 -24.79
CA VAL A 65 -23.32 -7.93 -24.01
C VAL A 65 -23.13 -9.24 -24.77
N GLU A 66 -24.19 -9.78 -25.38
CA GLU A 66 -24.13 -10.99 -26.23
C GLU A 66 -23.29 -10.77 -27.49
N ALA A 67 -23.25 -9.54 -28.01
CA ALA A 67 -22.42 -9.14 -29.15
C ALA A 67 -20.96 -8.82 -28.78
N HIS A 68 -20.58 -8.86 -27.50
CA HIS A 68 -19.28 -8.38 -26.99
C HIS A 68 -18.91 -6.94 -27.38
N ASN A 69 -19.90 -6.10 -27.70
CA ASN A 69 -19.70 -4.70 -28.05
C ASN A 69 -19.67 -3.83 -26.78
N TRP A 70 -18.60 -3.98 -26.01
CA TRP A 70 -18.44 -3.37 -24.69
C TRP A 70 -18.41 -1.85 -24.72
N ASP A 71 -17.84 -1.22 -25.76
CA ASP A 71 -17.74 0.24 -25.88
C ASP A 71 -19.11 0.91 -25.90
N GLN A 72 -20.04 0.38 -26.70
CA GLN A 72 -21.42 0.88 -26.76
C GLN A 72 -22.17 0.55 -25.46
N ALA A 73 -21.90 -0.60 -24.85
CA ALA A 73 -22.47 -0.97 -23.55
C ALA A 73 -22.02 -0.01 -22.43
N PHE A 74 -20.77 0.45 -22.42
CA PHE A 74 -20.29 1.43 -21.43
C PHE A 74 -20.95 2.80 -21.61
N ILE A 75 -21.15 3.26 -22.85
CA ILE A 75 -21.86 4.52 -23.13
C ILE A 75 -23.31 4.45 -22.61
N LEU A 76 -23.97 3.29 -22.75
CA LEU A 76 -25.32 3.08 -22.22
C LEU A 76 -25.35 3.02 -20.68
N VAL A 77 -24.33 2.45 -20.05
CA VAL A 77 -24.18 2.41 -18.59
C VAL A 77 -23.88 3.79 -18.00
N GLU A 78 -23.09 4.62 -18.68
CA GLU A 78 -22.84 6.01 -18.27
C GLU A 78 -24.13 6.85 -18.31
N LYS A 79 -25.00 6.58 -19.29
CA LYS A 79 -26.32 7.22 -19.39
C LYS A 79 -27.30 6.72 -18.31
N ASN A 80 -27.23 5.44 -17.95
CA ASN A 80 -28.14 4.80 -16.97
C ASN A 80 -27.37 3.89 -16.00
N PRO A 81 -27.01 4.38 -14.80
CA PRO A 81 -26.27 3.61 -13.79
C PRO A 81 -26.97 2.34 -13.27
N ILE A 82 -28.29 2.23 -13.47
CA ILE A 82 -29.11 1.09 -13.02
C ILE A 82 -28.68 -0.21 -13.72
N PHE A 83 -28.15 -0.14 -14.95
CA PHE A 83 -27.73 -1.30 -15.73
C PHE A 83 -26.26 -1.69 -15.53
N ALA A 84 -25.53 -0.99 -14.65
CA ALA A 84 -24.11 -1.29 -14.40
C ALA A 84 -23.86 -2.78 -14.03
N PRO A 85 -24.64 -3.41 -13.13
CA PRO A 85 -24.47 -4.84 -12.84
C PRO A 85 -24.72 -5.76 -14.05
N LEU A 86 -25.61 -5.38 -14.97
CA LEU A 86 -25.99 -6.20 -16.13
C LEU A 86 -24.87 -6.27 -17.18
N VAL A 87 -24.08 -5.20 -17.33
CA VAL A 87 -22.95 -5.14 -18.28
C VAL A 87 -21.65 -5.60 -17.65
N TYR A 88 -21.36 -5.11 -16.44
CA TYR A 88 -20.05 -5.35 -15.82
C TYR A 88 -19.85 -6.80 -15.39
N LEU A 89 -20.91 -7.57 -15.11
CA LEU A 89 -20.77 -8.97 -14.71
C LEU A 89 -20.36 -9.87 -15.89
N PRO A 90 -21.06 -9.87 -17.03
CA PRO A 90 -20.62 -10.61 -18.21
C PRO A 90 -19.28 -10.11 -18.75
N TYR A 91 -19.03 -8.80 -18.68
CA TYR A 91 -17.73 -8.24 -19.04
C TYR A 91 -16.60 -8.78 -18.16
N ALA A 92 -16.83 -8.87 -16.85
CA ALA A 92 -15.85 -9.40 -15.91
C ALA A 92 -15.61 -10.91 -16.11
N GLU A 93 -16.66 -11.67 -16.44
CA GLU A 93 -16.54 -13.10 -16.78
C GLU A 93 -15.75 -13.28 -18.08
N TRP A 94 -16.04 -12.51 -19.12
CA TRP A 94 -15.27 -12.49 -20.37
C TRP A 94 -13.80 -12.08 -20.15
N LEU A 95 -13.53 -11.08 -19.31
CA LEU A 95 -12.16 -10.69 -18.96
C LEU A 95 -11.43 -11.78 -18.17
N ALA A 96 -12.14 -12.53 -17.32
CA ALA A 96 -11.57 -13.64 -16.57
C ALA A 96 -11.26 -14.83 -17.48
N GLU A 97 -12.08 -15.09 -18.50
CA GLU A 97 -11.81 -16.10 -19.53
C GLU A 97 -10.59 -15.75 -20.40
N ASN A 98 -10.32 -14.46 -20.58
CA ASN A 98 -9.16 -13.95 -21.34
C ASN A 98 -7.91 -13.67 -20.48
N ASP A 99 -7.82 -14.23 -19.26
CA ASP A 99 -6.71 -14.05 -18.31
C ASP A 99 -6.44 -12.60 -17.84
N ASN A 100 -7.34 -11.65 -18.14
CA ASN A 100 -7.23 -10.25 -17.74
C ASN A 100 -7.85 -10.01 -16.35
N PHE A 101 -7.33 -10.72 -15.36
CA PHE A 101 -7.96 -10.80 -14.03
C PHE A 101 -7.95 -9.49 -13.23
N VAL A 102 -6.97 -8.59 -13.44
CA VAL A 102 -6.91 -7.29 -12.74
C VAL A 102 -8.04 -6.37 -13.19
N GLU A 103 -8.38 -6.41 -14.49
CA GLU A 103 -9.51 -5.66 -15.03
C GLU A 103 -10.83 -6.35 -14.68
N ALA A 104 -10.86 -7.68 -14.73
CA ALA A 104 -12.02 -8.47 -14.32
C ALA A 104 -12.42 -8.14 -12.88
N GLN A 105 -11.46 -8.06 -11.96
CA GLN A 105 -11.69 -7.68 -10.57
C GLN A 105 -12.33 -6.28 -10.45
N LYS A 106 -11.82 -5.28 -11.18
CA LYS A 106 -12.38 -3.91 -11.19
C LYS A 106 -13.80 -3.93 -11.76
N ALA A 107 -14.05 -4.71 -12.80
CA ALA A 107 -15.36 -4.89 -13.38
C ALA A 107 -16.34 -5.56 -12.40
N PHE A 108 -15.94 -6.62 -11.68
CA PHE A 108 -16.78 -7.24 -10.64
C PHE A 108 -17.15 -6.27 -9.51
N LEU A 109 -16.22 -5.39 -9.11
CA LEU A 109 -16.49 -4.34 -8.14
C LEU A 109 -17.51 -3.32 -8.65
N LYS A 110 -17.37 -2.89 -9.92
CA LYS A 110 -18.35 -2.00 -10.58
C LYS A 110 -19.71 -2.68 -10.80
N GLY A 111 -19.72 -4.00 -10.98
CA GLY A 111 -20.92 -4.82 -11.16
C GLY A 111 -21.63 -5.20 -9.87
N GLY A 112 -21.17 -4.74 -8.70
CA GLY A 112 -21.85 -4.96 -7.42
C GLY A 112 -21.72 -6.38 -6.84
N LYS A 113 -20.81 -7.22 -7.35
CA LYS A 113 -20.49 -8.54 -6.77
C LYS A 113 -19.09 -8.56 -6.14
N PRO A 114 -18.90 -7.98 -4.94
CA PRO A 114 -17.59 -7.90 -4.29
C PRO A 114 -17.02 -9.27 -3.88
N GLU A 115 -17.87 -10.25 -3.58
CA GLU A 115 -17.44 -11.59 -3.17
C GLU A 115 -16.69 -12.33 -4.27
N ARG A 116 -17.19 -12.29 -5.52
CA ARG A 116 -16.50 -12.88 -6.67
C ARG A 116 -15.19 -12.15 -6.96
N ALA A 117 -15.18 -10.82 -6.86
CA ALA A 117 -13.96 -10.03 -6.99
C ALA A 117 -12.89 -10.44 -5.95
N PHE A 118 -13.33 -10.75 -4.73
CA PHE A 118 -12.46 -11.21 -3.65
C PHE A 118 -11.88 -12.61 -3.95
N GLN A 119 -12.70 -13.55 -4.42
CA GLN A 119 -12.25 -14.89 -4.80
C GLN A 119 -11.22 -14.86 -5.93
N VAL A 120 -11.47 -14.08 -6.98
CA VAL A 120 -10.52 -13.90 -8.09
C VAL A 120 -9.21 -13.32 -7.58
N LEU A 121 -9.26 -12.29 -6.73
CA LEU A 121 -8.05 -11.69 -6.16
C LEU A 121 -7.26 -12.70 -5.30
N LYS A 122 -7.94 -13.53 -4.52
CA LYS A 122 -7.27 -14.57 -3.72
C LYS A 122 -6.56 -15.60 -4.61
N ILE A 123 -7.21 -16.08 -5.66
CA ILE A 123 -6.59 -17.02 -6.63
C ILE A 123 -5.38 -16.36 -7.29
N LEU A 124 -5.48 -15.09 -7.70
CA LEU A 124 -4.34 -14.34 -8.24
C LEU A 124 -3.18 -14.24 -7.26
N THR A 125 -3.46 -14.07 -5.96
CA THR A 125 -2.40 -13.99 -4.95
C THR A 125 -1.67 -15.31 -4.81
N GLU A 126 -2.40 -16.42 -4.81
CA GLU A 126 -1.81 -17.75 -4.70
C GLU A 126 -0.98 -18.10 -5.95
N ASN A 127 -1.51 -17.80 -7.14
CA ASN A 127 -0.81 -17.99 -8.41
C ASN A 127 0.45 -17.11 -8.50
N ALA A 128 0.38 -15.83 -8.11
CA ALA A 128 1.53 -14.94 -8.14
C ALA A 128 2.66 -15.41 -7.20
N VAL A 129 2.31 -16.02 -6.06
CA VAL A 129 3.30 -16.62 -5.15
C VAL A 129 3.92 -17.88 -5.75
N ASP A 130 3.13 -18.71 -6.43
CA ASP A 130 3.60 -19.95 -7.06
C ASP A 130 4.48 -19.68 -8.29
N GLU A 131 4.16 -18.65 -9.06
CA GLU A 131 4.97 -18.16 -10.19
C GLU A 131 6.16 -17.28 -9.75
N GLN A 132 6.39 -17.12 -8.44
CA GLN A 132 7.49 -16.31 -7.88
C GLN A 132 7.44 -14.81 -8.26
N ARG A 133 6.29 -14.31 -8.69
CA ARG A 133 6.04 -12.88 -8.95
C ARG A 133 5.74 -12.14 -7.65
N PHE A 134 6.74 -12.01 -6.78
CA PHE A 134 6.57 -11.47 -5.43
C PHE A 134 6.15 -9.99 -5.40
N GLN A 135 6.53 -9.19 -6.40
CA GLN A 135 6.08 -7.80 -6.52
C GLN A 135 4.56 -7.70 -6.76
N ASP A 136 4.01 -8.61 -7.56
CA ASP A 136 2.56 -8.70 -7.82
C ASP A 136 1.83 -9.26 -6.61
N ALA A 137 2.38 -10.32 -6.00
CA ALA A 137 1.84 -10.90 -4.77
C ALA A 137 1.73 -9.84 -3.64
N GLY A 138 2.77 -9.04 -3.43
CA GLY A 138 2.76 -7.95 -2.45
C GLY A 138 1.64 -6.93 -2.72
N TYR A 139 1.46 -6.54 -3.98
CA TYR A 139 0.39 -5.65 -4.39
C TYR A 139 -1.01 -6.26 -4.17
N TYR A 140 -1.20 -7.52 -4.54
CA TYR A 140 -2.50 -8.18 -4.38
C TYR A 140 -2.87 -8.41 -2.92
N TYR A 141 -1.91 -8.75 -2.05
CA TYR A 141 -2.15 -8.82 -0.60
C TYR A 141 -2.53 -7.46 -0.01
N TRP A 142 -1.93 -6.38 -0.48
CA TRP A 142 -2.34 -5.03 -0.10
C TRP A 142 -3.77 -4.71 -0.58
N LEU A 143 -4.14 -5.15 -1.78
CA LEU A 143 -5.48 -4.96 -2.29
C LEU A 143 -6.53 -5.78 -1.51
N LEU A 144 -6.21 -7.02 -1.13
CA LEU A 144 -7.04 -7.85 -0.25
C LEU A 144 -7.27 -7.17 1.09
N SER A 145 -6.20 -6.65 1.71
CA SER A 145 -6.31 -5.95 3.00
C SER A 145 -7.26 -4.74 2.87
N ARG A 146 -7.18 -4.00 1.76
CA ARG A 146 -8.09 -2.87 1.49
C ARG A 146 -9.54 -3.30 1.33
N GLN A 147 -9.81 -4.43 0.69
CA GLN A 147 -11.16 -4.98 0.58
C GLN A 147 -11.73 -5.37 1.95
N TYR A 148 -10.91 -5.96 2.82
CA TYR A 148 -11.32 -6.24 4.21
C TYR A 148 -11.69 -4.97 4.96
N LEU A 149 -10.96 -3.86 4.81
CA LEU A 149 -11.35 -2.58 5.40
C LEU A 149 -12.72 -2.09 4.91
N ASN A 150 -13.00 -2.21 3.60
CA ASN A 150 -14.28 -1.81 3.05
C ASN A 150 -15.44 -2.66 3.60
N ILE A 151 -15.21 -3.96 3.84
CA ILE A 151 -16.20 -4.85 4.46
C ILE A 151 -16.49 -4.41 5.90
N VAL A 152 -15.45 -4.08 6.68
CA VAL A 152 -15.64 -3.64 8.07
C VAL A 152 -16.38 -2.30 8.16
N SER A 153 -16.15 -1.38 7.21
CA SER A 153 -16.92 -0.13 7.16
C SER A 153 -18.42 -0.35 6.95
N ASN A 154 -18.83 -1.50 6.39
CA ASN A 154 -20.23 -1.82 6.06
C ASN A 154 -20.91 -2.72 7.11
N GLU A 155 -20.17 -3.66 7.73
CA GLU A 155 -20.71 -4.66 8.67
C GLU A 155 -20.13 -4.45 10.08
N GLY A 156 -20.82 -3.66 10.92
CA GLY A 156 -20.31 -3.21 12.23
C GLY A 156 -20.03 -4.29 13.29
N ASP A 157 -20.55 -5.53 13.15
CA ASP A 157 -20.56 -6.52 14.24
C ASP A 157 -19.47 -7.61 14.19
N LYS A 158 -18.77 -7.82 13.06
CA LYS A 158 -17.62 -8.75 12.95
C LYS A 158 -16.25 -8.04 12.91
N SER A 159 -16.21 -6.82 13.44
CA SER A 159 -15.12 -5.87 13.24
C SER A 159 -13.74 -6.39 13.68
N THR A 160 -13.61 -7.07 14.82
CA THR A 160 -12.29 -7.39 15.40
C THR A 160 -11.51 -8.46 14.63
N GLU A 161 -12.17 -9.54 14.22
CA GLU A 161 -11.53 -10.62 13.46
C GLU A 161 -11.14 -10.16 12.06
N ILE A 162 -12.02 -9.39 11.41
CA ILE A 162 -11.74 -8.84 10.08
C ILE A 162 -10.62 -7.79 10.14
N ILE A 163 -10.55 -6.98 11.21
CA ILE A 163 -9.42 -6.05 11.46
C ILE A 163 -8.11 -6.82 11.68
N ASN A 164 -8.13 -7.94 12.40
CA ASN A 164 -6.94 -8.78 12.55
C ASN A 164 -6.48 -9.38 11.22
N GLN A 165 -7.41 -9.82 10.37
CA GLN A 165 -7.11 -10.27 9.01
C GLN A 165 -6.51 -9.13 8.17
N PHE A 166 -7.03 -7.92 8.27
CA PHE A 166 -6.45 -6.75 7.62
C PHE A 166 -4.98 -6.55 8.00
N TYR A 167 -4.66 -6.56 9.31
CA TYR A 167 -3.28 -6.40 9.77
C TYR A 167 -2.37 -7.55 9.31
N LEU A 168 -2.89 -8.77 9.24
CA LEU A 168 -2.16 -9.93 8.76
C LEU A 168 -1.84 -9.82 7.28
N TYR A 169 -2.81 -9.45 6.43
CA TYR A 169 -2.57 -9.27 5.00
C TYR A 169 -1.71 -8.04 4.69
N ASP A 170 -1.81 -6.95 5.46
CA ASP A 170 -0.88 -5.81 5.32
C ASP A 170 0.57 -6.19 5.66
N LYS A 171 0.76 -7.05 6.68
CA LYS A 171 2.09 -7.63 6.96
C LYS A 171 2.57 -8.51 5.80
N TYR A 172 1.72 -9.38 5.27
CA TYR A 172 2.09 -10.24 4.14
C TYR A 172 2.47 -9.42 2.90
N ALA A 173 1.70 -8.37 2.60
CA ALA A 173 2.02 -7.43 1.52
C ALA A 173 3.42 -6.82 1.68
N ALA A 174 3.75 -6.34 2.88
CA ALA A 174 5.07 -5.79 3.18
C ALA A 174 6.20 -6.83 3.05
N ILE A 175 5.96 -8.06 3.50
CA ILE A 175 6.94 -9.15 3.43
C ILE A 175 7.21 -9.55 1.97
N TYR A 176 6.17 -9.80 1.16
CA TYR A 176 6.38 -10.19 -0.25
C TYR A 176 7.01 -9.08 -1.08
N TYR A 177 6.59 -7.82 -0.84
CA TYR A 177 7.21 -6.67 -1.48
C TYR A 177 8.71 -6.56 -1.16
N ALA A 178 9.08 -6.69 0.12
CA ALA A 178 10.48 -6.67 0.54
C ALA A 178 11.27 -7.88 0.00
N TYR A 179 10.65 -9.08 -0.01
CA TYR A 179 11.29 -10.31 -0.45
C TYR A 179 11.61 -10.31 -1.96
N ASN A 180 10.83 -9.61 -2.78
CA ASN A 180 11.09 -9.45 -4.21
C ASN A 180 12.52 -8.94 -4.49
N ALA A 181 13.01 -7.97 -3.72
CA ALA A 181 14.36 -7.45 -3.90
C ALA A 181 15.45 -8.50 -3.59
N ILE A 182 15.24 -9.34 -2.57
CA ILE A 182 16.15 -10.44 -2.22
C ILE A 182 16.10 -11.53 -3.29
N HIS A 183 14.91 -11.88 -3.76
CA HIS A 183 14.75 -12.89 -4.79
C HIS A 183 15.50 -12.50 -6.07
N ARG A 184 15.28 -11.28 -6.54
CA ARG A 184 15.98 -10.73 -7.71
C ARG A 184 17.49 -10.69 -7.52
N TYR A 185 17.97 -10.35 -6.33
CA TYR A 185 19.42 -10.38 -6.03
C TYR A 185 20.01 -11.80 -6.08
N MET A 186 19.23 -12.83 -5.75
CA MET A 186 19.67 -14.22 -5.79
C MET A 186 19.66 -14.82 -7.20
N GLU A 187 18.72 -14.39 -8.04
CA GLU A 187 18.61 -14.85 -9.43
C GLU A 187 19.56 -14.09 -10.37
N ASP A 188 19.64 -12.77 -10.22
CA ASP A 188 20.41 -11.88 -11.10
C ASP A 188 21.63 -11.28 -10.35
N PRO A 189 22.82 -11.90 -10.47
CA PRO A 189 24.03 -11.41 -9.77
C PRO A 189 24.55 -10.05 -10.29
N PHE A 190 24.00 -9.53 -11.39
CA PHE A 190 24.40 -8.26 -12.00
C PHE A 190 23.51 -7.07 -11.59
N MET A 191 22.44 -7.30 -10.81
CA MET A 191 21.59 -6.23 -10.29
C MET A 191 22.35 -5.40 -9.25
N SER A 192 22.55 -4.11 -9.54
CA SER A 192 23.23 -3.17 -8.67
C SER A 192 22.28 -2.62 -7.59
N TYR A 193 21.91 -3.44 -6.62
CA TYR A 193 21.32 -2.93 -5.38
C TYR A 193 22.41 -2.38 -4.46
N GLN A 194 22.10 -1.30 -3.74
CA GLN A 194 22.98 -0.80 -2.69
C GLN A 194 23.10 -1.84 -1.56
N PRO A 195 24.33 -2.17 -1.10
CA PRO A 195 24.55 -3.12 0.00
C PRO A 195 23.77 -2.77 1.27
N GLU A 196 23.64 -1.48 1.60
CA GLU A 196 22.89 -1.01 2.77
C GLU A 196 21.39 -1.34 2.64
N THR A 197 20.82 -1.11 1.46
CA THR A 197 19.42 -1.41 1.18
C THR A 197 19.12 -2.91 1.30
N LEU A 198 19.97 -3.76 0.73
CA LEU A 198 19.80 -5.21 0.87
C LEU A 198 19.92 -5.66 2.32
N PHE A 199 20.86 -5.09 3.07
CA PHE A 199 20.99 -5.40 4.50
C PHE A 199 19.75 -5.01 5.30
N ASN A 200 19.23 -3.81 5.08
CA ASN A 200 18.03 -3.29 5.75
C ASN A 200 16.79 -4.12 5.41
N ILE A 201 16.61 -4.48 4.15
CA ILE A 201 15.54 -5.36 3.67
C ILE A 201 15.65 -6.74 4.34
N SER A 202 16.84 -7.36 4.32
CA SER A 202 17.04 -8.69 4.90
C SER A 202 16.84 -8.69 6.42
N ARG A 203 17.23 -7.62 7.11
CA ARG A 203 16.94 -7.42 8.53
C ARG A 203 15.43 -7.34 8.80
N PHE A 204 14.73 -6.51 8.05
CA PHE A 204 13.28 -6.34 8.18
C PHE A 204 12.58 -7.69 8.01
N LEU A 205 12.92 -8.42 6.95
CA LEU A 205 12.38 -9.74 6.65
C LEU A 205 12.76 -10.80 7.69
N MET A 206 14.01 -10.81 8.17
CA MET A 206 14.45 -11.76 9.19
C MET A 206 13.60 -11.65 10.46
N ASN A 207 13.13 -10.45 10.81
CA ASN A 207 12.28 -10.23 11.97
C ASN A 207 10.83 -10.61 11.74
N GLU A 208 10.24 -10.19 10.61
CA GLU A 208 8.84 -10.54 10.29
C GLU A 208 8.67 -12.05 10.08
N THR A 209 9.69 -12.75 9.55
CA THR A 209 9.64 -14.19 9.26
C THR A 209 10.09 -15.10 10.41
N LYS A 210 10.36 -14.55 11.61
CA LYS A 210 10.70 -15.36 12.80
C LYS A 210 9.58 -16.34 13.14
N ASN A 211 8.35 -15.84 13.20
CA ASN A 211 7.19 -16.58 13.68
C ASN A 211 6.22 -17.00 12.55
N ILE A 212 6.46 -16.52 11.32
CA ILE A 212 5.55 -16.71 10.20
C ILE A 212 6.25 -17.53 9.11
N HIS A 213 5.60 -18.60 8.66
CA HIS A 213 6.00 -19.38 7.51
C HIS A 213 5.06 -19.05 6.35
N LEU A 214 5.58 -18.33 5.35
CA LEU A 214 4.86 -17.95 4.14
C LEU A 214 5.27 -18.84 2.97
N LYS A 215 4.32 -19.14 2.09
CA LYS A 215 4.55 -19.89 0.84
C LYS A 215 5.46 -19.08 -0.08
N GLY A 216 6.37 -19.73 -0.80
CA GLY A 216 7.29 -19.08 -1.75
C GLY A 216 8.46 -18.29 -1.14
N ILE A 217 8.46 -18.00 0.17
CA ILE A 217 9.55 -17.25 0.82
C ILE A 217 10.60 -18.22 1.39
N SER A 218 11.83 -18.15 0.86
CA SER A 218 12.96 -18.92 1.35
C SER A 218 13.65 -18.19 2.51
N LYS A 219 13.54 -18.76 3.72
CA LYS A 219 14.31 -18.29 4.89
C LYS A 219 15.82 -18.34 4.64
N PHE A 220 16.29 -19.32 3.87
CA PHE A 220 17.70 -19.42 3.50
C PHE A 220 18.15 -18.23 2.64
N ALA A 221 17.36 -17.81 1.65
CA ALA A 221 17.71 -16.66 0.80
C ALA A 221 17.84 -15.35 1.60
N ILE A 222 16.93 -15.14 2.57
CA ILE A 222 16.97 -13.97 3.46
C ILE A 222 18.24 -13.99 4.33
N LEU A 223 18.55 -15.13 4.96
CA LEU A 223 19.72 -15.25 5.82
C LEU A 223 21.03 -15.21 5.03
N TYR A 224 21.06 -15.81 3.83
CA TYR A 224 22.22 -15.80 2.94
C TYR A 224 22.57 -14.38 2.50
N SER A 225 21.59 -13.63 1.99
CA SER A 225 21.78 -12.22 1.60
C SER A 225 22.23 -11.38 2.80
N LEU A 226 21.61 -11.55 3.97
CA LEU A 226 22.00 -10.84 5.18
C LEU A 226 23.44 -11.17 5.61
N SER A 227 23.84 -12.44 5.55
CA SER A 227 25.21 -12.86 5.93
C SER A 227 26.28 -12.25 5.01
N LYS A 228 25.99 -12.18 3.71
CA LYS A 228 26.89 -11.60 2.70
C LYS A 228 27.02 -10.09 2.89
N GLN A 229 25.92 -9.36 3.10
CA GLN A 229 25.99 -7.93 3.35
C GLN A 229 26.58 -7.60 4.72
N ALA A 230 26.28 -8.39 5.76
CA ALA A 230 26.88 -8.22 7.08
C ALA A 230 28.40 -8.35 7.06
N LEU A 231 28.93 -9.30 6.26
CA LEU A 231 30.36 -9.45 6.04
C LEU A 231 30.97 -8.24 5.33
N ASN A 232 30.33 -7.74 4.27
CA ASN A 232 30.79 -6.58 3.51
C ASN A 232 30.84 -5.31 4.39
N MET A 233 29.83 -5.11 5.24
CA MET A 233 29.72 -3.94 6.10
C MET A 233 30.36 -4.11 7.48
N ARG A 234 31.12 -5.20 7.70
CA ARG A 234 31.89 -5.48 8.92
C ARG A 234 31.04 -5.68 10.20
N ALA A 235 29.79 -6.11 10.06
CA ALA A 235 28.94 -6.59 11.17
C ALA A 235 29.25 -8.06 11.53
N PHE A 236 30.41 -8.30 12.15
CA PHE A 236 30.91 -9.65 12.37
C PHE A 236 30.20 -10.44 13.47
N LYS A 237 29.63 -9.78 14.49
CA LYS A 237 28.87 -10.46 15.55
C LYS A 237 27.52 -10.92 15.01
N LEU A 238 26.82 -10.07 14.26
CA LEU A 238 25.59 -10.44 13.56
C LEU A 238 25.83 -11.55 12.53
N ALA A 239 26.90 -11.46 11.72
CA ALA A 239 27.22 -12.47 10.73
C ALA A 239 27.44 -13.87 11.36
N ARG A 240 28.09 -13.95 12.53
CA ARG A 240 28.23 -15.22 13.31
C ARG A 240 26.90 -15.82 13.73
N GLN A 241 26.01 -14.98 14.23
CA GLN A 241 24.69 -15.43 14.68
C GLN A 241 23.90 -16.00 13.51
N ILE A 242 23.93 -15.31 12.37
CA ILE A 242 23.23 -15.74 11.16
C ILE A 242 23.81 -17.02 10.60
N LEU A 243 25.14 -17.15 10.50
CA LEU A 243 25.76 -18.39 10.00
C LEU A 243 25.44 -19.59 10.89
N THR A 244 25.42 -19.40 12.21
CA THR A 244 24.97 -20.46 13.15
C THR A 244 23.51 -20.87 12.88
N ILE A 245 22.64 -19.93 12.48
CA ILE A 245 21.26 -20.23 12.09
C ILE A 245 21.21 -20.94 10.73
N ILE A 246 22.00 -20.50 9.76
CA ILE A 246 22.06 -21.11 8.41
C ILE A 246 22.50 -22.57 8.49
N GLN A 247 23.47 -22.89 9.35
CA GLN A 247 23.94 -24.28 9.56
C GLN A 247 22.84 -25.21 10.11
N LYS A 248 21.80 -24.68 10.75
CA LYS A 248 20.62 -25.45 11.20
C LYS A 248 19.61 -25.69 10.09
N LEU A 249 19.75 -25.03 8.94
CA LEU A 249 18.85 -25.13 7.79
C LEU A 249 19.45 -26.03 6.71
N ARG A 250 18.59 -26.51 5.81
CA ARG A 250 19.04 -27.27 4.63
C ARG A 250 19.64 -26.30 3.61
N ILE A 251 20.96 -26.38 3.44
CA ILE A 251 21.72 -25.54 2.50
C ILE A 251 21.66 -26.16 1.09
N PRO A 252 21.32 -25.39 0.05
CA PRO A 252 21.46 -25.86 -1.34
C PRO A 252 22.93 -26.00 -1.73
N THR A 253 23.28 -27.05 -2.50
CA THR A 253 24.67 -27.38 -2.87
C THR A 253 25.42 -26.23 -3.52
N LYS A 254 24.75 -25.41 -4.35
CA LYS A 254 25.33 -24.23 -5.00
C LYS A 254 25.91 -23.19 -4.03
N TYR A 255 25.37 -23.12 -2.82
CA TYR A 255 25.73 -22.09 -1.83
C TYR A 255 26.56 -22.65 -0.67
N GLN A 256 26.82 -23.96 -0.65
CA GLN A 256 27.50 -24.62 0.45
C GLN A 256 28.95 -24.14 0.59
N ASP A 257 29.69 -24.09 -0.52
CA ASP A 257 31.08 -23.61 -0.54
C ASP A 257 31.21 -22.20 0.04
N TYR A 258 30.28 -21.30 -0.33
CA TYR A 258 30.26 -19.94 0.22
C TYR A 258 30.00 -19.93 1.72
N VAL A 259 29.00 -20.69 2.19
CA VAL A 259 28.64 -20.73 3.62
C VAL A 259 29.78 -21.31 4.45
N ASP A 260 30.49 -22.31 3.94
CA ASP A 260 31.62 -22.93 4.61
C ASP A 260 32.82 -21.97 4.68
N LEU A 261 33.16 -21.32 3.56
CA LEU A 261 34.20 -20.27 3.52
C LEU A 261 33.86 -19.09 4.43
N ALA A 262 32.61 -18.62 4.41
CA ALA A 262 32.14 -17.55 5.29
C ALA A 262 32.26 -17.96 6.78
N SER A 263 31.87 -19.19 7.11
CA SER A 263 31.95 -19.74 8.47
C SER A 263 33.40 -19.86 8.96
N LEU A 264 34.33 -20.23 8.10
CA LEU A 264 35.75 -20.28 8.43
C LEU A 264 36.33 -18.86 8.58
N SER A 265 36.06 -17.97 7.63
CA SER A 265 36.60 -16.61 7.60
C SER A 265 36.20 -15.77 8.83
N ILE A 266 34.97 -15.95 9.32
CA ILE A 266 34.42 -15.20 10.46
C ILE A 266 35.08 -15.59 11.78
N ARG A 267 35.64 -16.80 11.91
CA ARG A 267 36.38 -17.19 13.13
C ARG A 267 37.62 -16.32 13.35
N ALA A 268 38.22 -15.80 12.28
CA ALA A 268 39.39 -14.93 12.34
C ALA A 268 39.06 -13.44 12.58
N LYS A 269 37.78 -13.04 12.59
CA LYS A 269 37.36 -11.64 12.74
C LYS A 269 37.09 -11.27 14.20
N PRO A 270 37.00 -9.99 14.60
CA PRO A 270 36.66 -9.61 15.96
C PRO A 270 35.16 -9.81 16.28
N PHE A 271 34.78 -9.89 17.56
CA PHE A 271 33.39 -10.04 18.03
C PHE A 271 32.71 -8.70 18.33
N HIS A 272 32.78 -7.77 17.39
CA HIS A 272 32.01 -6.52 17.44
C HIS A 272 31.33 -6.29 16.09
N ASP A 273 30.24 -5.56 16.11
CA ASP A 273 29.59 -5.04 14.91
C ASP A 273 30.13 -3.63 14.61
N ASN A 274 29.92 -3.13 13.39
CA ASN A 274 30.20 -1.73 13.08
C ASN A 274 29.14 -0.84 13.75
N GLU A 275 29.57 0.27 14.37
CA GLU A 275 28.69 1.17 15.13
C GLU A 275 27.68 1.87 14.21
N ASP A 276 28.05 2.15 12.96
CA ASP A 276 27.18 2.78 11.95
C ASP A 276 25.94 1.93 11.60
N LEU A 277 25.98 0.61 11.83
CA LEU A 277 24.89 -0.31 11.52
C LEU A 277 23.91 -0.48 12.69
N LEU A 278 24.22 0.11 13.84
CA LEU A 278 23.37 0.03 15.02
C LEU A 278 22.09 0.85 14.81
N SER A 279 21.03 0.38 15.45
CA SER A 279 19.69 0.96 15.24
C SER A 279 19.40 1.97 16.33
N MET A 280 19.57 3.24 16.00
CA MET A 280 19.24 4.32 16.91
C MET A 280 17.71 4.41 17.06
N CYS A 281 17.24 4.44 18.31
CA CYS A 281 15.86 4.82 18.58
C CYS A 281 15.73 6.33 18.62
N TYR A 282 14.97 6.93 17.72
CA TYR A 282 14.75 8.38 17.71
C TYR A 282 13.93 8.89 18.91
N ARG A 283 13.30 8.01 19.71
CA ARG A 283 12.59 8.40 20.95
C ARG A 283 13.52 8.53 22.15
N CYS A 284 14.39 7.55 22.40
CA CYS A 284 15.25 7.53 23.59
C CYS A 284 16.75 7.66 23.29
N LEU A 285 17.12 7.82 22.01
CA LEU A 285 18.49 7.91 21.50
C LEU A 285 19.38 6.69 21.82
N THR A 286 18.79 5.61 22.33
CA THR A 286 19.50 4.35 22.61
C THR A 286 19.83 3.61 21.32
N TYR A 287 21.09 3.20 21.17
CA TYR A 287 21.51 2.27 20.13
C TYR A 287 21.08 0.85 20.47
N ASN A 288 20.33 0.24 19.56
CA ASN A 288 19.87 -1.14 19.69
C ASN A 288 20.62 -2.04 18.71
N SER A 289 20.58 -3.34 19.01
CA SER A 289 21.08 -4.37 18.10
C SER A 289 20.47 -4.22 16.70
N PRO A 290 21.22 -4.46 15.63
CA PRO A 290 20.74 -4.35 14.26
C PRO A 290 19.59 -5.30 13.91
N VAL A 291 19.16 -6.23 14.78
CA VAL A 291 18.06 -7.19 14.47
C VAL A 291 16.79 -6.91 15.27
N VAL A 292 16.60 -5.71 15.82
CA VAL A 292 15.36 -5.39 16.54
C VAL A 292 14.38 -4.57 15.69
N GLN A 293 13.08 -4.80 15.88
CA GLN A 293 11.99 -4.02 15.25
C GLN A 293 11.37 -2.99 16.20
N ALA A 294 11.68 -3.10 17.49
CA ALA A 294 11.29 -2.16 18.50
C ALA A 294 12.49 -1.86 19.39
N CYS A 295 12.51 -0.67 20.00
CA CYS A 295 13.52 -0.34 20.98
C CYS A 295 13.45 -1.27 22.19
N VAL A 296 14.61 -1.70 22.70
CA VAL A 296 14.69 -2.54 23.91
C VAL A 296 14.30 -1.75 25.16
N THR A 297 14.52 -0.44 25.16
CA THR A 297 14.29 0.43 26.33
C THR A 297 12.88 1.01 26.36
N CYS A 298 12.42 1.63 25.26
CA CYS A 298 11.11 2.31 25.24
C CYS A 298 10.03 1.56 24.46
N HIS A 299 10.33 0.36 23.93
CA HIS A 299 9.43 -0.46 23.12
C HIS A 299 8.79 0.24 21.90
N HIS A 300 9.33 1.40 21.50
CA HIS A 300 8.90 2.12 20.30
C HIS A 300 9.15 1.27 19.06
N LYS A 301 8.09 1.06 18.27
CA LYS A 301 8.18 0.33 17.00
C LYS A 301 8.86 1.20 15.95
N PHE A 302 9.90 0.66 15.31
CA PHE A 302 10.58 1.36 14.23
C PHE A 302 9.69 1.46 13.00
N ILE A 303 9.69 2.65 12.41
CA ILE A 303 8.98 2.96 11.16
C ILE A 303 10.02 2.91 10.04
N PHE A 304 9.76 2.13 9.02
CA PHE A 304 10.70 1.89 7.92
C PHE A 304 10.28 2.63 6.64
N SER A 305 11.25 3.11 5.87
CA SER A 305 11.05 3.56 4.49
C SER A 305 10.80 2.37 3.56
N PHE A 306 9.76 2.38 2.73
CA PHE A 306 9.43 1.25 1.85
C PHE A 306 10.23 1.21 0.53
N ILE A 307 11.35 1.94 0.43
CA ILE A 307 12.32 1.82 -0.67
C ILE A 307 13.62 1.21 -0.13
N LYS A 308 14.32 1.92 0.77
CA LYS A 308 15.58 1.46 1.37
C LYS A 308 15.46 0.65 2.66
N PHE A 309 14.27 0.58 3.26
CA PHE A 309 14.02 -0.07 4.56
C PHE A 309 14.86 0.50 5.72
N GLU A 310 15.27 1.77 5.60
CA GLU A 310 15.92 2.52 6.68
C GLU A 310 14.92 2.95 7.75
N ILE A 311 15.39 3.12 8.99
CA ILE A 311 14.56 3.56 10.11
C ILE A 311 14.37 5.07 10.01
N LEU A 312 13.12 5.50 9.89
CA LEU A 312 12.75 6.90 9.79
C LEU A 312 12.67 7.56 11.18
N PRO A 313 13.05 8.85 11.30
CA PRO A 313 12.95 9.65 12.53
C PRO A 313 11.49 10.07 12.85
N LEU A 314 10.57 9.11 12.79
CA LEU A 314 9.15 9.31 13.03
C LEU A 314 8.71 8.72 14.37
N ILE A 315 7.89 9.47 15.09
CA ILE A 315 7.27 9.04 16.35
C ILE A 315 5.76 9.18 16.25
N GLU A 316 5.04 8.11 16.62
CA GLU A 316 3.59 8.09 16.70
C GLU A 316 3.13 8.81 17.97
N PHE A 317 2.14 9.70 17.84
CA PHE A 317 1.51 10.36 18.96
C PHE A 317 -0.01 10.28 18.85
N GLN A 318 -0.68 10.32 20.00
CA GLN A 318 -2.13 10.30 20.11
C GLN A 318 -2.64 11.68 20.56
N LEU A 319 -3.85 12.01 20.14
CA LEU A 319 -4.52 13.24 20.54
C LEU A 319 -5.19 13.04 21.91
N GLU A 320 -5.27 14.10 22.69
CA GLU A 320 -5.99 14.13 23.97
C GLU A 320 -7.52 13.96 23.77
N ASP A 321 -8.17 13.27 24.71
CA ASP A 321 -9.62 13.01 24.71
C ASP A 321 -10.42 14.33 24.79
N GLY A 322 -10.85 14.83 23.64
CA GLY A 322 -11.53 16.13 23.51
C GLY A 322 -11.14 16.93 22.26
N ILE A 323 -10.24 16.40 21.43
CA ILE A 323 -9.90 16.95 20.11
C ILE A 323 -10.49 16.03 19.04
N SER A 324 -11.38 16.55 18.19
CA SER A 324 -11.81 15.80 17.00
C SER A 324 -10.70 15.78 15.96
N ASP A 325 -10.59 14.71 15.16
CA ASP A 325 -9.60 14.60 14.08
C ASP A 325 -9.65 15.79 13.09
N LEU A 326 -10.84 16.37 12.89
CA LEU A 326 -11.03 17.54 12.04
C LEU A 326 -10.53 18.83 12.69
N ASP A 327 -10.69 18.97 14.00
CA ASP A 327 -10.16 20.11 14.74
C ASP A 327 -8.64 20.03 14.86
N ALA A 328 -8.08 18.83 15.05
CA ALA A 328 -6.64 18.61 15.01
C ALA A 328 -6.04 19.03 13.65
N LEU A 329 -6.67 18.64 12.54
CA LEU A 329 -6.24 19.05 11.20
C LEU A 329 -6.30 20.58 11.03
N LYS A 330 -7.37 21.25 11.50
CA LYS A 330 -7.47 22.71 11.45
C LYS A 330 -6.39 23.40 12.29
N LEU A 331 -6.13 22.88 13.49
CA LEU A 331 -5.11 23.42 14.40
C LEU A 331 -3.71 23.31 13.80
N ILE A 332 -3.41 22.18 13.15
CA ILE A 332 -2.18 21.99 12.39
C ILE A 332 -2.13 23.02 11.26
N HIS A 333 -3.15 23.16 10.41
CA HIS A 333 -3.10 24.12 9.31
C HIS A 333 -3.05 25.60 9.75
N SER A 334 -3.58 25.95 10.94
CA SER A 334 -3.57 27.32 11.47
C SER A 334 -2.22 27.78 12.02
N SER A 335 -1.31 26.89 12.41
CA SER A 335 -0.01 27.27 12.99
C SER A 335 0.95 27.93 11.99
N ASN A 336 0.63 27.93 10.69
CA ASN A 336 1.42 28.61 9.66
C ASN A 336 1.24 30.14 9.61
N HIS A 337 0.28 30.74 10.33
CA HIS A 337 -0.06 32.16 10.17
C HIS A 337 0.55 33.14 11.19
N GLU A 338 1.23 32.68 12.25
CA GLU A 338 1.70 33.55 13.35
C GLU A 338 3.23 33.56 13.57
N LYS A 339 4.03 33.50 12.49
CA LYS A 339 5.45 33.91 12.55
C LYS A 339 5.69 35.11 11.64
N LYS A 340 5.06 36.23 11.96
CA LYS A 340 5.54 37.56 11.55
C LYS A 340 6.51 38.07 12.62
N SER A 341 7.79 37.94 12.32
CA SER A 341 8.89 38.86 12.66
C SER A 341 8.51 40.04 13.57
N ILE A 342 8.91 39.95 14.84
CA ILE A 342 9.20 41.14 15.65
C ILE A 342 10.72 41.34 15.53
N GLU A 343 11.13 42.13 14.53
CA GLU A 343 12.49 42.66 14.44
C GLU A 343 12.63 43.83 15.43
N ASN A 344 13.67 43.76 16.24
CA ASN A 344 14.06 44.76 17.23
C ASN A 344 14.61 46.04 16.57
N GLN A 345 14.24 47.20 17.14
CA GLN A 345 14.95 48.49 17.13
C GLN A 345 14.71 49.07 18.54
N ASP A 346 15.64 49.57 19.34
CA ASP A 346 16.98 50.11 19.12
C ASP A 346 17.72 50.24 20.49
N PRO A 347 19.01 50.67 20.53
CA PRO A 347 19.99 50.33 21.56
C PRO A 347 20.20 51.43 22.63
N SER A 348 20.61 51.06 23.85
CA SER A 348 21.52 51.91 24.67
C SER A 348 22.02 51.26 25.96
N GLN A 349 23.33 51.45 26.16
CA GLN A 349 24.08 51.60 27.42
C GLN A 349 24.52 50.36 28.25
N ASN A 350 25.79 50.00 27.99
CA ASN A 350 26.84 49.60 28.95
C ASN A 350 26.47 49.58 30.45
N VAL A 351 26.44 48.39 31.06
CA VAL A 351 27.27 48.00 32.23
C VAL A 351 27.44 46.48 32.22
N ASN A 352 28.68 45.99 32.11
CA ASN A 352 29.00 44.58 32.36
C ASN A 352 28.92 44.30 33.87
N THR A 353 27.88 43.60 34.29
CA THR A 353 27.81 42.97 35.61
C THR A 353 27.35 41.53 35.41
N LEU A 354 28.27 40.57 35.59
CA LEU A 354 27.96 39.14 35.59
C LEU A 354 27.21 38.83 36.90
N ILE A 355 25.88 38.78 36.82
CA ILE A 355 25.03 38.14 37.82
C ILE A 355 24.73 36.75 37.29
N LEU A 356 25.22 35.72 37.99
CA LEU A 356 24.89 34.32 37.75
C LEU A 356 23.50 34.05 38.34
N ASP A 357 22.45 34.31 37.55
CA ASP A 357 21.09 33.86 37.87
C ASP A 357 20.88 32.47 37.25
N GLU A 358 20.88 31.44 38.11
CA GLU A 358 20.66 30.02 37.80
C GLU A 358 19.20 29.67 37.44
N GLU A 359 18.42 30.58 36.87
CA GLU A 359 17.00 30.38 36.51
C GLU A 359 16.70 30.69 35.03
N SER A 360 17.58 30.29 34.13
CA SER A 360 17.31 30.26 32.68
C SER A 360 17.44 28.85 32.11
N GLN A 361 16.70 27.91 32.70
CA GLN A 361 16.47 26.61 32.07
C GLN A 361 15.34 26.71 31.03
N ASP A 362 15.75 26.55 29.76
CA ASP A 362 15.01 25.95 28.65
C ASP A 362 13.81 26.68 28.04
N GLN A 363 14.06 27.80 27.35
CA GLN A 363 13.20 28.27 26.25
C GLN A 363 13.55 27.64 24.88
N SER A 364 14.48 26.67 24.82
CA SER A 364 14.98 26.08 23.56
C SER A 364 14.52 24.66 23.27
N ILE A 365 13.76 24.01 24.17
CA ILE A 365 13.29 22.64 23.96
C ILE A 365 11.82 22.69 23.55
N ASP A 366 11.51 22.21 22.34
CA ASP A 366 10.13 22.09 21.86
C ASP A 366 9.24 21.38 22.93
N PRO A 367 8.01 21.87 23.22
CA PRO A 367 7.13 21.29 24.23
C PRO A 367 6.87 19.78 24.05
N PHE A 368 6.96 19.27 22.83
CA PHE A 368 6.87 17.84 22.52
C PHE A 368 8.14 17.07 22.89
N THR A 369 9.31 17.64 22.62
CA THR A 369 10.61 17.05 22.98
C THR A 369 10.76 17.01 24.49
N TYR A 370 10.26 18.04 25.18
CA TYR A 370 10.18 18.07 26.65
C TYR A 370 9.27 16.96 27.21
N LYS A 371 8.07 16.79 26.64
CA LYS A 371 7.18 15.67 27.00
C LYS A 371 7.81 14.30 26.70
N LEU A 372 8.50 14.18 25.57
CA LEU A 372 9.18 12.94 25.16
C LEU A 372 10.34 12.56 26.09
N ILE A 373 11.07 13.53 26.62
CA ILE A 373 12.15 13.31 27.61
C ILE A 373 11.56 12.94 28.98
N ASN A 374 10.45 13.56 29.38
CA ASN A 374 9.82 13.31 30.69
C ASN A 374 9.02 12.00 30.74
N GLU A 375 8.27 11.66 29.67
CA GLU A 375 7.54 10.38 29.54
C GLU A 375 8.43 9.22 29.06
N GLY A 376 9.70 9.52 28.71
CA GLY A 376 10.70 8.51 28.33
C GLY A 376 11.29 7.73 29.51
N LYS A 377 10.98 8.14 30.75
CA LYS A 377 11.48 7.55 32.00
C LYS A 377 10.40 6.75 32.76
N ASN A 378 9.59 5.97 32.06
CA ASN A 378 8.59 5.15 32.72
C ASN A 378 9.20 3.82 33.21
N GLU A 379 8.94 3.49 34.48
CA GLU A 379 9.39 2.28 35.18
C GLU A 379 8.61 1.01 34.76
N GLU A 380 7.51 1.18 34.02
CA GLU A 380 6.72 0.08 33.49
C GLU A 380 7.19 -0.30 32.07
N ASN A 381 7.53 -1.58 31.88
CA ASN A 381 8.06 -2.19 30.65
C ASN A 381 7.03 -2.25 29.48
N THR A 382 6.10 -1.29 29.39
CA THR A 382 5.01 -1.26 28.40
C THR A 382 5.06 0.02 27.57
N TYR A 383 4.81 -0.10 26.26
CA TYR A 383 4.81 1.03 25.34
C TYR A 383 3.60 1.94 25.60
N GLN A 384 3.86 3.19 25.99
CA GLN A 384 2.84 4.23 26.08
C GLN A 384 3.01 5.27 24.94
N PRO A 385 1.97 5.50 24.13
CA PRO A 385 1.99 6.53 23.10
C PRO A 385 1.98 7.94 23.72
N ILE A 386 2.65 8.89 23.09
CA ILE A 386 2.73 10.28 23.59
C ILE A 386 1.37 10.95 23.39
N ILE A 387 0.79 11.51 24.45
CA ILE A 387 -0.50 12.23 24.37
C ILE A 387 -0.21 13.72 24.21
N VAL A 388 -0.75 14.30 23.13
CA VAL A 388 -0.48 15.67 22.72
C VAL A 388 -1.70 16.55 22.91
N ASN A 389 -1.51 17.65 23.65
CA ASN A 389 -2.56 18.64 23.96
C ASN A 389 -2.64 19.68 22.84
N LYS A 390 -3.76 20.44 22.80
CA LYS A 390 -4.04 21.48 21.81
C LYS A 390 -2.91 22.51 21.66
N THR A 391 -2.31 22.94 22.77
CA THR A 391 -1.22 23.93 22.79
C THR A 391 0.08 23.39 22.19
N THR A 392 0.37 22.11 22.40
CA THR A 392 1.53 21.44 21.82
C THR A 392 1.34 21.22 20.31
N LEU A 393 0.11 20.96 19.84
CA LEU A 393 -0.17 20.86 18.39
C LEU A 393 0.01 22.20 17.66
N GLN A 394 -0.38 23.30 18.30
CA GLN A 394 -0.24 24.65 17.72
C GLN A 394 1.22 25.11 17.65
N SER A 395 2.07 24.71 18.60
CA SER A 395 3.49 25.06 18.57
C SER A 395 4.32 24.22 17.58
N MET A 396 3.75 23.13 17.05
CA MET A 396 4.43 22.27 16.10
C MET A 396 4.40 22.81 14.67
N ASN A 397 5.52 22.61 13.97
CA ASN A 397 5.63 22.94 12.56
C ASN A 397 4.82 21.95 11.71
N THR A 398 3.97 22.46 10.83
CA THR A 398 3.10 21.68 9.94
C THR A 398 3.89 20.72 9.06
N ASN A 399 5.05 21.14 8.57
CA ASN A 399 5.92 20.33 7.70
C ASN A 399 6.54 19.13 8.43
N SER A 400 6.52 19.11 9.77
CA SER A 400 7.06 18.01 10.58
C SER A 400 6.00 16.98 10.96
N ILE A 401 4.71 17.24 10.70
CA ILE A 401 3.62 16.35 11.07
C ILE A 401 3.11 15.61 9.83
N ILE A 402 3.04 14.29 9.91
CA ILE A 402 2.49 13.43 8.87
C ILE A 402 1.21 12.79 9.42
N VAL A 403 0.10 12.99 8.71
CA VAL A 403 -1.21 12.46 9.09
C VAL A 403 -1.61 11.32 8.15
N CYS A 404 -1.90 10.16 8.72
CA CYS A 404 -2.47 9.01 8.00
C CYS A 404 -3.97 8.92 8.29
N LYS A 405 -4.78 9.36 7.33
CA LYS A 405 -6.24 9.42 7.41
C LYS A 405 -6.87 8.07 7.11
N TRP A 406 -6.81 7.13 8.06
CA TRP A 406 -7.46 5.84 7.90
C TRP A 406 -8.99 5.97 7.98
N PRO A 407 -9.76 5.25 7.12
CA PRO A 407 -11.21 5.24 7.22
C PRO A 407 -11.67 4.49 8.47
N LYS A 408 -12.85 4.88 9.00
CA LYS A 408 -13.49 4.17 10.13
C LYS A 408 -13.68 2.68 9.76
N PRO A 409 -13.33 1.74 10.66
CA PRO A 409 -13.17 1.87 12.12
C PRO A 409 -11.74 2.17 12.62
N LEU A 410 -10.76 2.35 11.73
CA LEU A 410 -9.40 2.69 12.14
C LEU A 410 -9.31 4.19 12.48
N SER A 411 -8.65 4.52 13.59
CA SER A 411 -8.37 5.90 13.97
C SER A 411 -7.27 6.51 13.12
N TYR A 412 -7.27 7.84 13.03
CA TYR A 412 -6.19 8.55 12.35
C TYR A 412 -4.89 8.36 13.12
N LYS A 413 -3.80 8.18 12.39
CA LYS A 413 -2.46 8.06 12.98
C LYS A 413 -1.67 9.31 12.68
N TYR A 414 -1.09 9.88 13.73
CA TYR A 414 -0.28 11.08 13.67
C TYR A 414 1.17 10.72 13.93
N TYR A 415 2.05 11.14 13.03
CA TYR A 415 3.48 10.95 13.16
C TYR A 415 4.17 12.31 13.18
N ARG A 416 5.17 12.47 14.05
CA ARG A 416 6.05 13.64 14.04
C ARG A 416 7.45 13.23 13.58
N ASN A 417 7.98 13.99 12.64
CA ASN A 417 9.38 13.95 12.24
C ASN A 417 10.22 14.77 13.23
N LEU A 418 11.18 14.11 13.87
CA LEU A 418 12.11 14.76 14.81
C LEU A 418 13.29 15.43 14.12
N LEU A 419 13.62 15.02 12.90
CA LEU A 419 14.77 15.53 12.16
C LEU A 419 14.31 16.21 10.87
N PRO A 420 14.11 17.53 10.85
CA PRO A 420 13.61 18.24 9.68
C PRO A 420 14.55 18.18 8.46
N GLY A 421 15.82 17.82 8.65
CA GLY A 421 16.76 17.55 7.55
C GLY A 421 16.46 16.27 6.77
N PHE A 422 15.70 15.33 7.34
CA PHE A 422 15.23 14.13 6.64
C PHE A 422 13.78 14.34 6.22
N LEU A 423 13.56 14.72 4.96
CA LEU A 423 12.21 14.93 4.44
C LEU A 423 11.51 13.58 4.22
N VAL A 424 10.39 13.39 4.90
CA VAL A 424 9.59 12.15 4.82
C VAL A 424 8.21 12.44 4.27
N THR A 425 7.79 11.64 3.29
CA THR A 425 6.46 11.71 2.66
C THR A 425 5.70 10.39 2.85
N ASN A 426 4.39 10.48 2.98
CA ASN A 426 3.49 9.33 2.94
C ASN A 426 2.70 9.27 1.64
N CYS A 427 2.34 8.06 1.20
CA CYS A 427 1.40 7.87 0.09
C CYS A 427 -0.05 8.04 0.58
N GLU A 428 -0.87 8.78 -0.18
CA GLU A 428 -2.28 9.07 0.18
C GLU A 428 -3.17 7.82 0.28
N LYS A 429 -2.83 6.75 -0.45
CA LYS A 429 -3.63 5.52 -0.46
C LYS A 429 -3.09 4.44 0.48
N CYS A 430 -1.81 4.10 0.41
CA CYS A 430 -1.27 3.00 1.22
C CYS A 430 -0.74 3.44 2.59
N PHE A 431 -0.63 4.75 2.84
CA PHE A 431 -0.11 5.32 4.09
C PHE A 431 1.27 4.77 4.52
N LYS A 432 2.01 4.16 3.59
CA LYS A 432 3.42 3.79 3.80
C LYS A 432 4.29 5.04 3.72
N MET A 433 5.37 5.03 4.48
CA MET A 433 6.31 6.14 4.63
C MET A 433 7.52 5.94 3.71
N PHE A 434 8.04 7.04 3.17
CA PHE A 434 9.16 7.07 2.25
C PHE A 434 10.01 8.30 2.49
N HIS A 435 11.31 8.24 2.17
CA HIS A 435 12.08 9.46 1.96
C HIS A 435 11.55 10.20 0.74
N SER A 436 11.43 11.52 0.82
CA SER A 436 10.76 12.34 -0.20
C SER A 436 11.49 12.23 -1.54
N ASP A 437 12.81 12.43 -1.54
CA ASP A 437 13.65 12.40 -2.74
C ASP A 437 13.57 11.03 -3.45
N GLU A 438 13.58 9.94 -2.68
CA GLU A 438 13.51 8.58 -3.22
C GLU A 438 12.13 8.27 -3.81
N TYR A 439 11.08 8.72 -3.11
CA TYR A 439 9.70 8.53 -3.56
C TYR A 439 9.44 9.29 -4.86
N GLU A 440 9.90 10.53 -4.97
CA GLU A 440 9.78 11.34 -6.18
C GLU A 440 10.47 10.69 -7.38
N VAL A 441 11.71 10.22 -7.20
CA VAL A 441 12.45 9.54 -8.27
C VAL A 441 11.72 8.28 -8.73
N GLU A 442 11.23 7.46 -7.80
CA GLU A 442 10.57 6.20 -8.17
C GLU A 442 9.19 6.43 -8.80
N VAL A 443 8.43 7.43 -8.32
CA VAL A 443 7.16 7.83 -8.93
C VAL A 443 7.39 8.42 -10.32
N LEU A 444 8.45 9.20 -10.55
CA LEU A 444 8.79 9.69 -11.89
C LEU A 444 9.21 8.55 -12.84
N ARG A 445 9.90 7.53 -12.33
CA ARG A 445 10.32 6.36 -13.13
C ARG A 445 9.15 5.46 -13.51
N GLN A 446 8.29 5.13 -12.55
CA GLN A 446 7.21 4.15 -12.74
C GLN A 446 5.86 4.80 -13.10
N GLY A 447 5.69 6.09 -12.83
CA GLY A 447 4.43 6.82 -12.89
C GLY A 447 3.56 6.64 -11.64
N TYR A 448 3.82 5.63 -10.81
CA TYR A 448 2.95 5.26 -9.69
C TYR A 448 3.74 4.97 -8.41
N CYS A 449 3.04 4.94 -7.26
CA CYS A 449 3.65 4.55 -5.99
C CYS A 449 4.20 3.12 -6.04
N PRO A 450 5.48 2.88 -5.65
CA PRO A 450 6.14 1.59 -5.82
C PRO A 450 5.47 0.44 -5.04
N PHE A 451 4.79 0.76 -3.94
CA PHE A 451 4.08 -0.23 -3.13
C PHE A 451 2.64 -0.49 -3.62
N CYS A 452 1.86 0.57 -3.83
CA CYS A 452 0.41 0.44 -4.07
C CYS A 452 -0.04 0.69 -5.52
N ARG A 453 0.91 0.93 -6.43
CA ARG A 453 0.69 1.15 -7.87
C ARG A 453 -0.37 2.19 -8.20
N THR A 454 -0.61 3.11 -7.28
CA THR A 454 -1.53 4.22 -7.47
C THR A 454 -0.75 5.44 -7.91
N MET A 455 -1.26 6.13 -8.93
CA MET A 455 -0.76 7.44 -9.38
C MET A 455 -0.85 8.46 -8.24
N ASP A 456 0.26 9.10 -7.89
CA ASP A 456 0.27 10.20 -6.93
C ASP A 456 0.11 11.53 -7.65
N ARG A 457 -1.06 12.16 -7.48
CA ARG A 457 -1.43 13.41 -8.15
C ARG A 457 -0.61 14.62 -7.69
N ARG A 458 0.18 14.48 -6.63
CA ARG A 458 1.06 15.56 -6.13
C ARG A 458 2.34 15.71 -6.96
N ILE A 459 2.80 14.61 -7.57
CA ILE A 459 4.08 14.54 -8.30
C ILE A 459 3.84 14.50 -9.81
N VAL A 460 2.82 13.77 -10.25
CA VAL A 460 2.42 13.70 -11.67
C VAL A 460 1.46 14.86 -11.95
N LYS A 461 2.00 16.00 -12.39
CA LYS A 461 1.23 17.14 -12.92
C LYS A 461 1.18 17.12 -14.43
#